data_AF-A0A7J4S0G9-F1
#
_entry.id   AF-A0A7J4S0G9-F1
#
_cell.length_a   1.000
_cell.length_b   1.000
_cell.length_c   1.000
_cell.angle_alpha   90.00
_cell.angle_beta   90.00
_cell.angle_gamma   90.00
#
_symmetry.space_group_name_H-M   'P 1'
#
loop_
_entity.id
_entity.type
_entity.pdbx_description
1 polymer ?
#
loop_
_entity_poly.entity_id
_entity_poly.type
_entity_poly.pdbx_seq_one_letter_code
_entity_poly.pdbx_strand_id
1 'polypeptide(L)' 'FDHVFFGEYDGQVNPNPEEVCETKWIAPSELRKDLAQNPEKYTPWFRKIAEKTLG' A
#
# COMPACT_ATOMS: atom_id res chain seq x y z
N PHE A 1 -15.63 -10.65 4.82
CA PHE A 1 -15.00 -9.71 5.76
C PHE A 1 -13.52 -9.74 5.45
N ASP A 2 -12.92 -8.57 5.21
CA ASP A 2 -11.48 -8.45 5.02
C ASP A 2 -10.84 -8.13 6.37
N HIS A 3 -9.68 -8.71 6.66
CA HIS A 3 -8.94 -8.47 7.89
C HIS A 3 -7.67 -7.69 7.54
N VAL A 4 -7.51 -6.51 8.13
CA VAL A 4 -6.37 -5.63 7.92
C VAL A 4 -5.52 -5.62 9.19
N PHE A 5 -4.21 -5.84 9.02
CA PHE A 5 -3.25 -5.88 10.11
C PHE A 5 -2.29 -4.70 9.98
N PHE A 6 -1.91 -4.13 11.12
CA PHE A 6 -0.91 -3.07 11.22
C PHE A 6 0.25 -3.57 12.07
N GLY A 7 1.46 -3.20 11.65
CA GLY A 7 2.70 -3.52 12.36
C GLY A 7 3.77 -2.52 11.99
N GLU A 8 4.80 -2.45 12.83
CA GLU A 8 5.98 -1.62 12.62
C GLU A 8 7.13 -2.50 12.14
N TYR A 9 7.96 -1.96 11.24
CA TYR A 9 9.11 -2.66 10.69
C TYR A 9 10.20 -1.65 10.32
N ASP A 10 11.41 -1.90 10.79
CA ASP A 10 12.58 -1.05 10.62
C ASP A 10 13.78 -1.80 9.99
N GLY A 11 13.58 -3.06 9.61
CA GLY A 11 14.59 -3.90 8.98
C GLY A 11 14.75 -3.70 7.47
N GLN A 12 15.60 -4.52 6.87
CA GLN A 12 15.84 -4.49 5.43
C GLN A 12 14.74 -5.24 4.65
N VAL A 13 14.17 -4.58 3.65
CA VAL A 13 13.22 -5.18 2.70
C VAL A 13 13.98 -5.91 1.59
N ASN A 14 13.85 -7.24 1.52
CA ASN A 14 14.51 -8.09 0.51
C ASN A 14 13.49 -9.05 -0.16
N PRO A 15 12.71 -8.57 -1.14
CA PRO A 15 11.62 -9.35 -1.72
C PRO A 15 12.10 -10.28 -2.84
N ASN A 16 11.32 -11.33 -3.16
CA ASN A 16 11.56 -12.16 -4.34
C ASN A 16 11.23 -11.35 -5.61
N PRO A 17 12.17 -11.14 -6.55
CA PRO A 17 11.93 -10.37 -7.77
C PRO A 17 10.91 -11.02 -8.73
N GLU A 18 10.63 -12.32 -8.62
CA GLU A 18 9.57 -12.97 -9.40
C GLU A 18 8.16 -12.52 -8.96
N GLU A 19 8.02 -12.05 -7.72
CA GLU A 19 6.74 -11.67 -7.12
C GLU A 19 6.60 -10.16 -6.95
N VAL A 20 7.70 -9.45 -6.70
CA VAL A 20 7.70 -8.02 -6.36
C VAL A 20 8.70 -7.27 -7.24
N CYS A 21 8.18 -6.37 -8.07
CA CYS A 21 9.00 -5.55 -8.96
C CYS A 21 9.60 -4.29 -8.29
N GLU A 22 8.90 -3.72 -7.30
CA GLU A 22 9.33 -2.50 -6.61
C GLU A 22 8.72 -2.44 -5.20
N THR A 23 9.42 -1.80 -4.27
CA THR A 23 8.89 -1.46 -2.93
C THR A 23 9.12 0.02 -2.66
N LYS A 24 8.15 0.68 -2.01
CA LYS A 24 8.27 2.07 -1.59
C LYS A 24 7.70 2.26 -0.19
N TRP A 25 8.45 2.92 0.68
CA TRP A 25 7.93 3.49 1.91
C TRP A 25 7.27 4.83 1.58
N ILE A 26 6.04 5.04 2.03
CA ILE A 26 5.26 6.24 1.73
C ILE A 26 4.42 6.63 2.92
N ALA A 27 4.30 7.93 3.20
CA ALA A 27 3.43 8.40 4.27
C ALA A 27 1.96 8.13 3.92
N PRO A 28 1.10 7.77 4.90
CA PRO A 28 -0.32 7.52 4.64
C PRO A 28 -1.05 8.69 3.95
N SER A 29 -0.68 9.93 4.26
CA SER A 29 -1.25 11.13 3.65
C SER A 29 -0.86 11.30 2.18
N GLU A 30 0.37 10.95 1.81
CA GLU A 30 0.86 10.97 0.44
C GLU A 30 0.25 9.83 -0.38
N LEU A 31 0.17 8.64 0.21
CA LEU A 31 -0.46 7.48 -0.42
C LEU A 31 -1.93 7.77 -0.78
N ARG A 32 -2.68 8.47 0.09
CA ARG A 32 -4.06 8.89 -0.23
C ARG A 32 -4.12 9.81 -1.45
N LYS A 33 -3.20 10.78 -1.55
CA LYS A 33 -3.14 11.68 -2.71
C LYS A 33 -2.80 10.90 -3.98
N ASP A 34 -1.85 9.98 -3.90
CA ASP A 34 -1.42 9.16 -5.05
C ASP A 34 -2.52 8.19 -5.50
N LEU A 35 -3.28 7.59 -4.57
CA LEU A 35 -4.45 6.75 -4.88
C LEU A 35 -5.55 7.53 -5.63
N ALA A 36 -5.73 8.81 -5.29
CA ALA A 36 -6.71 9.67 -5.94
C ALA A 36 -6.24 10.18 -7.31
N GLN A 37 -4.94 10.47 -7.46
CA GLN A 37 -4.35 11.04 -8.68
C GLN A 37 -3.98 10.00 -9.73
N ASN A 38 -3.56 8.81 -9.31
CA ASN A 38 -3.08 7.72 -10.17
C ASN A 38 -3.77 6.38 -9.83
N PRO A 39 -5.11 6.31 -9.86
CA PRO A 39 -5.87 5.14 -9.42
C PRO A 39 -5.53 3.83 -10.17
N GLU A 40 -5.03 3.93 -11.40
CA GLU A 40 -4.63 2.83 -12.28
C GLU A 40 -3.33 2.14 -11.85
N LYS A 41 -2.49 2.81 -11.05
CA LYS A 41 -1.28 2.20 -10.46
C LYS A 41 -1.60 1.21 -9.34
N TYR A 42 -2.84 1.18 -8.88
CA TYR A 42 -3.26 0.42 -7.71
C TYR A 42 -4.36 -0.58 -8.03
N THR A 43 -4.29 -1.75 -7.39
CA THR A 43 -5.32 -2.76 -7.55
C THR A 43 -6.67 -2.24 -7.03
N PRO A 44 -7.81 -2.65 -7.62
CA PRO A 44 -9.12 -2.22 -7.17
C PRO A 44 -9.42 -2.55 -5.71
N TRP A 45 -8.93 -3.69 -5.19
CA TRP A 45 -9.13 -4.07 -3.79
C TRP A 45 -8.36 -3.17 -2.84
N PHE A 46 -7.13 -2.79 -3.19
CA PHE A 46 -6.30 -1.97 -2.32
C PHE A 46 -6.90 -0.58 -2.13
N ARG A 47 -7.41 0.03 -3.22
CA ARG A 47 -8.13 1.32 -3.15
C ARG A 47 -9.30 1.28 -2.16
N LYS A 48 -10.15 0.26 -2.27
CA LYS A 48 -11.33 0.09 -1.38
C LYS A 48 -10.96 -0.12 0.09
N ILE A 49 -9.85 -0.82 0.36
CA ILE A 49 -9.38 -1.05 1.73
C ILE A 49 -8.75 0.22 2.29
N ALA A 50 -7.88 0.87 1.51
CA ALA A 50 -7.18 2.09 1.89
C ALA A 50 -8.13 3.23 2.28
N GLU A 51 -9.23 3.44 1.55
CA GLU A 51 -10.26 4.44 1.90
C GLU A 51 -10.89 4.21 3.29
N LYS A 52 -10.97 2.95 3.74
CA LYS A 52 -11.58 2.59 5.03
C LYS A 52 -10.58 2.58 6.19
N THR A 53 -9.32 2.29 5.91
CA THR A 53 -8.30 2.02 6.94
C THR A 53 -7.26 3.11 7.08
N LEU A 54 -6.94 3.83 6.01
CA LEU A 54 -6.09 5.01 6.05
C LEU A 54 -6.98 6.23 6.32
N GLY A 55 -7.49 6.32 7.55
CA GLY A 55 -8.27 7.45 8.10
C GLY A 55 -7.39 8.57 8.60
#